data_AF-A0AA39ZA06-F1
#
_entry.id   AF-A0AA39ZA06-F1
#
_cell.length_a   1.000
_cell.length_b   1.000
_cell.length_c   1.000
_cell.angle_alpha   90.00
_cell.angle_beta   90.00
_cell.angle_gamma   90.00
#
_symmetry.space_group_name_H-M   'P 1'
#
loop_
_entity.id
_entity.type
_entity.pdbx_description
1 polymer ?
#
loop_
_entity_poly.entity_id
_entity_poly.type
_entity_poly.pdbx_seq_one_letter_code
_entity_poly.pdbx_strand_id
1 'polypeptide(L)'
;MADNPRPPYTPLPTPTSIRILLLAPGPPTDPEIFCYLLPSDLNLDHTLTPPPSPRPVKSLCFLYATARSGEKKEFPVSFDVILHPGGRSRMHPFQRYTALSYVWGDPDDQKHINLDGVEFPVTRNLYEALRAVRKGHAGRRLWVDAVCIDQGDYGEKRVQIGLMRRVFEQAKRVVAFVPLGEGDGRNVVELVGRVWGAYRLMEGEMEEGGSEGSDESEGSDEGSDEGSEEGEEGEEGEEGEEGEEGEEGEEGEEGEEGEEVTSDGADDPELHFQQIILANLGPTKFIEHFGLPAVNSPLWVSWRRFFASPYFQRIWILQEFICAKEVRFHFGNAQLNARALILACYAIREHTAASNRQYMQRRGEELAQSGQPHRGLRRAWIMFEKRMVWKTRPANLAQLLIVGGHLFMATDLRDKVYALIGLAKDGQDFMQHVSYEPEETHIKVFTKFAGLLIEKGHGDGLLRYAGISGSAERVQDLPSWVPVRALTGCALLGES
;
A
#
# COMPACT_ATOMS: atom_id res chain seq x y z
N MET A 1 -20.94 42.84 16.79
CA MET A 1 -19.70 42.04 16.95
C MET A 1 -19.85 40.89 16.00
N ALA A 2 -19.08 40.87 14.90
CA ALA A 2 -19.10 39.74 13.98
C ALA A 2 -18.54 38.53 14.75
N ASP A 3 -19.34 37.46 14.87
CA ASP A 3 -18.87 36.18 15.39
C ASP A 3 -17.66 35.77 14.56
N ASN A 4 -16.48 35.75 15.19
CA ASN A 4 -15.33 35.10 14.57
C ASN A 4 -15.75 33.64 14.32
N PRO A 5 -15.66 33.13 13.07
CA PRO A 5 -15.97 31.73 12.83
C PRO A 5 -15.07 30.90 13.74
N ARG A 6 -15.68 30.00 14.54
CA ARG A 6 -14.91 29.08 15.38
C ARG A 6 -13.92 28.35 14.46
N PRO A 7 -12.63 28.22 14.85
CA PRO A 7 -11.70 27.42 14.09
C PRO A 7 -12.25 25.99 13.99
N PRO A 8 -12.22 25.35 12.80
CA PRO A 8 -12.75 24.00 12.63
C PRO A 8 -11.96 22.96 13.44
N TYR A 9 -10.76 23.31 13.90
CA TYR A 9 -9.86 22.42 14.62
C TYR A 9 -9.87 22.68 16.11
N THR A 10 -10.32 21.67 16.87
CA THR A 10 -10.06 21.60 18.31
C THR A 10 -8.68 21.00 18.55
N PRO A 11 -7.87 21.49 19.52
CA PRO A 11 -6.58 20.90 19.85
C PRO A 11 -6.66 19.40 20.13
N LEU A 12 -5.68 18.66 19.63
CA LEU A 12 -5.59 17.22 19.85
C LEU A 12 -5.23 16.91 21.31
N PRO A 13 -5.90 15.94 21.96
CA PRO A 13 -5.74 15.72 23.39
C PRO A 13 -4.40 15.10 23.78
N THR A 14 -3.75 14.36 22.87
CA THR A 14 -2.43 13.77 23.08
C THR A 14 -1.55 13.88 21.84
N PRO A 15 -0.22 13.70 21.95
CA PRO A 15 0.68 13.67 20.79
C PRO A 15 0.43 12.52 19.81
N THR A 16 -0.35 11.51 20.20
CA THR A 16 -0.67 10.34 19.36
C THR A 16 -2.10 10.40 18.82
N SER A 17 -2.85 11.42 19.21
CA SER A 17 -4.20 11.65 18.72
C SER A 17 -4.17 12.08 17.26
N ILE A 18 -5.21 11.66 16.55
CA ILE A 18 -5.55 12.07 15.19
C ILE A 18 -7.02 12.51 15.17
N ARG A 19 -7.44 13.21 14.12
CA ARG A 19 -8.87 13.42 13.86
C ARG A 19 -9.38 12.39 12.87
N ILE A 20 -10.60 11.92 13.06
CA ILE A 20 -11.35 11.08 12.13
C ILE A 20 -12.49 11.91 11.58
N LEU A 21 -12.58 11.95 10.25
CA LEU A 21 -13.65 12.59 9.50
C LEU A 21 -14.88 11.67 9.46
N LEU A 22 -15.97 12.11 10.07
CA LEU A 22 -17.28 11.47 10.01
C LEU A 22 -18.04 12.03 8.80
N LEU A 23 -18.00 11.30 7.68
CA LEU A 23 -18.70 11.65 6.46
C LEU A 23 -20.16 11.18 6.52
N ALA A 24 -21.09 12.11 6.40
CA ALA A 24 -22.53 11.84 6.39
C ALA A 24 -22.94 11.03 5.13
N PRO A 25 -23.97 10.17 5.23
CA PRO A 25 -24.55 9.51 4.06
C PRO A 25 -25.28 10.52 3.17
N GLY A 26 -25.45 10.16 1.91
CA GLY A 26 -26.21 10.95 0.95
C GLY A 26 -26.17 10.32 -0.44
N PRO A 27 -27.20 10.54 -1.27
CA PRO A 27 -27.21 10.04 -2.63
C PRO A 27 -26.07 10.66 -3.45
N PRO A 28 -25.55 10.00 -4.49
CA PRO A 28 -24.47 10.56 -5.30
C PRO A 28 -24.81 11.95 -5.86
N THR A 29 -26.08 12.23 -6.13
CA THR A 29 -26.58 13.50 -6.67
C THR A 29 -26.60 14.67 -5.67
N ASP A 30 -26.51 14.43 -4.36
CA ASP A 30 -26.52 15.52 -3.37
C ASP A 30 -25.19 16.29 -3.41
N PRO A 31 -25.19 17.57 -3.81
CA PRO A 31 -23.96 18.35 -3.88
C PRO A 31 -23.42 18.73 -2.50
N GLU A 32 -24.24 18.66 -1.44
CA GLU A 32 -23.83 19.00 -0.09
C GLU A 32 -23.20 17.79 0.59
N ILE A 33 -21.98 17.98 1.11
CA ILE A 33 -21.24 16.97 1.87
C ILE A 33 -21.11 17.48 3.29
N PHE A 34 -21.70 16.76 4.24
CA PHE A 34 -21.60 17.06 5.67
C PHE A 34 -20.59 16.15 6.34
N CYS A 35 -19.74 16.76 7.16
CA CYS A 35 -18.62 16.14 7.81
C CYS A 35 -18.48 16.65 9.24
N TYR A 36 -17.95 15.80 10.13
CA TYR A 36 -17.58 16.18 11.51
C TYR A 36 -16.20 15.64 11.83
N LEU A 37 -15.44 16.35 12.64
CA LEU A 37 -14.17 15.86 13.16
C LEU A 37 -14.34 15.26 14.54
N LEU A 38 -13.78 14.07 14.72
CA LEU A 38 -13.75 13.36 15.99
C LEU A 38 -12.30 13.04 16.38
N PRO A 39 -11.82 13.43 17.56
CA PRO A 39 -10.52 12.97 18.04
C PRO A 39 -10.53 11.46 18.32
N SER A 40 -9.44 10.79 17.96
CA SER A 40 -9.17 9.38 18.26
C SER A 40 -7.67 9.21 18.48
N ASP A 41 -7.26 8.34 19.40
CA ASP A 41 -5.85 8.01 19.56
C ASP A 41 -5.39 6.94 18.57
N LEU A 42 -4.10 6.92 18.30
CA LEU A 42 -3.40 5.78 17.70
C LEU A 42 -2.79 4.91 18.79
N ASN A 43 -2.87 3.58 18.64
CA ASN A 43 -2.21 2.67 19.56
C ASN A 43 -0.71 2.59 19.24
N LEU A 44 0.16 3.16 20.09
CA LEU A 44 1.61 3.15 19.87
C LEU A 44 2.33 1.93 20.48
N ASP A 45 1.68 1.18 21.37
CA ASP A 45 2.28 0.04 22.04
C ASP A 45 1.90 -1.25 21.32
N HIS A 46 2.90 -1.96 20.79
CA HIS A 46 2.74 -3.26 20.13
C HIS A 46 2.43 -4.40 21.11
N THR A 47 2.78 -4.22 22.39
CA THR A 47 2.61 -5.19 23.47
C THR A 47 1.30 -5.01 24.23
N LEU A 48 0.68 -3.83 24.12
CA LEU A 48 -0.75 -3.66 24.38
C LEU A 48 -1.54 -4.34 23.25
N THR A 49 -1.57 -5.67 23.29
CA THR A 49 -2.87 -6.31 23.14
C THR A 49 -3.76 -5.58 24.15
N PRO A 50 -4.85 -4.91 23.72
CA PRO A 50 -5.79 -4.39 24.71
C PRO A 50 -6.06 -5.56 25.65
N PRO A 51 -5.87 -5.39 26.98
CA PRO A 51 -6.09 -6.48 27.92
C PRO A 51 -7.41 -7.14 27.55
N PRO A 52 -7.53 -8.49 27.59
CA PRO A 52 -8.77 -9.17 27.20
C PRO A 52 -9.93 -8.61 28.03
N SER A 53 -10.59 -7.62 27.48
CA SER A 53 -11.60 -6.76 28.07
C SER A 53 -12.37 -6.18 26.89
N PRO A 54 -13.70 -6.18 26.99
CA PRO A 54 -14.61 -6.71 25.99
C PRO A 54 -14.39 -6.03 24.64
N ARG A 55 -14.38 -6.82 23.56
CA ARG A 55 -14.37 -6.27 22.18
C ARG A 55 -15.27 -5.04 22.13
N PRO A 56 -14.76 -3.85 21.76
CA PRO A 56 -15.55 -2.63 21.81
C PRO A 56 -16.86 -2.85 21.05
N VAL A 57 -17.97 -2.56 21.72
CA VAL A 57 -19.31 -2.72 21.15
C VAL A 57 -19.56 -1.54 20.22
N LYS A 58 -20.30 -1.76 19.14
CA LYS A 58 -20.75 -0.67 18.27
C LYS A 58 -21.96 -0.02 18.89
N SER A 59 -21.84 1.26 19.24
CA SER A 59 -22.98 2.10 19.62
C SER A 59 -23.42 2.94 18.42
N LEU A 60 -24.74 3.06 18.24
CA LEU A 60 -25.34 3.92 17.22
C LEU A 60 -25.72 5.25 17.87
N CYS A 61 -25.20 6.35 17.34
CA CYS A 61 -25.60 7.70 17.69
C CYS A 61 -26.03 8.45 16.43
N PHE A 62 -26.75 9.55 16.61
CA PHE A 62 -27.17 10.41 15.51
C PHE A 62 -26.48 11.77 15.62
N LEU A 63 -25.98 12.26 14.49
CA LEU A 63 -25.46 13.62 14.35
C LEU A 63 -26.44 14.45 13.50
N TYR A 64 -26.50 15.75 13.80
CA TYR A 64 -27.39 16.69 13.13
C TYR A 64 -26.58 17.74 12.36
N ALA A 65 -26.82 17.81 11.06
CA ALA A 65 -26.26 18.81 10.16
C ALA A 65 -27.35 19.77 9.69
N THR A 66 -26.99 21.03 9.43
CA THR A 66 -27.89 22.01 8.82
C THR A 66 -27.44 22.26 7.38
N ALA A 67 -28.30 21.94 6.42
CA ALA A 67 -28.07 22.17 5.00
C ALA A 67 -28.10 23.66 4.65
N ARG A 68 -27.59 24.05 3.46
CA ARG A 68 -27.67 25.46 3.03
C ARG A 68 -29.11 25.94 2.87
N SER A 69 -30.03 25.02 2.58
CA SER A 69 -31.48 25.29 2.56
C SER A 69 -32.07 25.62 3.94
N GLY A 70 -31.30 25.46 5.01
CA GLY A 70 -31.77 25.55 6.40
C GLY A 70 -32.40 24.24 6.91
N GLU A 71 -32.52 23.22 6.07
CA GLU A 71 -33.03 21.91 6.45
C GLU A 71 -32.08 21.20 7.42
N LYS A 72 -32.62 20.69 8.54
CA LYS A 72 -31.85 19.85 9.47
C LYS A 72 -31.85 18.40 8.96
N LYS A 73 -30.67 17.89 8.66
CA LYS A 73 -30.43 16.50 8.29
C LYS A 73 -29.85 15.74 9.47
N GLU A 74 -30.53 14.68 9.88
CA GLU A 74 -30.02 13.73 10.86
C GLU A 74 -29.36 12.56 10.13
N PHE A 75 -28.23 12.08 10.63
CA PHE A 75 -27.65 10.86 10.10
C PHE A 75 -27.01 9.96 11.16
N PRO A 76 -27.15 8.63 11.01
CA PRO A 76 -26.58 7.67 11.93
C PRO A 76 -25.07 7.55 11.77
N VAL A 77 -24.36 7.54 12.91
CA VAL A 77 -22.93 7.26 13.01
C VAL A 77 -22.70 6.18 14.05
N SER A 78 -21.87 5.19 13.70
CA SER A 78 -21.45 4.14 14.63
C SER A 78 -20.13 4.52 15.30
N PHE A 79 -20.07 4.40 16.62
CA PHE A 79 -18.85 4.57 17.43
C PHE A 79 -18.45 3.24 18.07
N ASP A 80 -17.14 3.02 18.21
CA ASP A 80 -16.63 1.96 19.07
C ASP A 80 -16.70 2.47 20.52
N VAL A 81 -17.35 1.73 21.43
CA VAL A 81 -17.53 2.11 22.84
C VAL A 81 -17.04 1.02 23.80
N ILE A 82 -16.66 1.43 25.01
CA ILE A 82 -16.39 0.56 26.15
C ILE A 82 -17.62 0.57 27.05
N LEU A 83 -18.09 -0.63 27.42
CA LEU A 83 -19.15 -0.81 28.40
C LEU A 83 -18.53 -0.94 29.79
N HIS A 84 -18.89 -0.04 30.70
CA HIS A 84 -18.47 -0.16 32.10
C HIS A 84 -19.45 -1.02 32.91
N PRO A 85 -19.01 -1.69 34.01
CA PRO A 85 -19.84 -2.54 34.88
C PRO A 85 -21.08 -1.88 35.56
N GLY A 86 -21.46 -0.66 35.18
CA GLY A 86 -22.68 0.04 35.62
C GLY A 86 -23.57 0.51 34.47
N GLY A 87 -23.46 -0.09 33.29
CA GLY A 87 -24.28 0.22 32.11
C GLY A 87 -23.94 1.53 31.38
N ARG A 88 -23.00 2.33 31.90
CA ARG A 88 -22.52 3.55 31.24
C ARG A 88 -21.55 3.19 30.11
N SER A 89 -21.87 3.61 28.89
CA SER A 89 -20.98 3.52 27.72
C SER A 89 -20.09 4.75 27.62
N ARG A 90 -18.79 4.56 27.38
CA ARG A 90 -17.85 5.63 27.04
C ARG A 90 -17.25 5.37 25.65
N MET A 91 -16.98 6.42 24.89
CA MET A 91 -16.29 6.28 23.60
C MET A 91 -14.92 5.62 23.79
N HIS A 92 -14.64 4.60 22.98
CA HIS A 92 -13.35 3.92 22.98
C HIS A 92 -12.26 4.89 22.47
N PRO A 93 -11.07 4.95 23.10
CA PRO A 93 -10.02 5.88 22.69
C PRO A 93 -9.54 5.64 21.25
N PHE A 94 -9.56 4.37 20.80
CA PHE A 94 -9.19 3.98 19.44
C PHE A 94 -10.44 3.72 18.59
N GLN A 95 -10.69 4.54 17.58
CA GLN A 95 -11.82 4.35 16.67
C GLN A 95 -11.36 3.68 15.38
N ARG A 96 -12.18 2.77 14.84
CA ARG A 96 -11.91 2.18 13.51
C ARG A 96 -12.23 3.17 12.40
N TYR A 97 -11.31 3.34 11.45
CA TYR A 97 -11.49 4.22 10.29
C TYR A 97 -10.95 3.58 9.00
N THR A 98 -11.30 4.20 7.87
CA THR A 98 -10.71 3.94 6.55
C THR A 98 -9.85 5.15 6.17
N ALA A 99 -8.59 4.96 5.81
CA ALA A 99 -7.80 6.09 5.31
C ALA A 99 -8.08 6.30 3.82
N LEU A 100 -8.14 7.56 3.39
CA LEU A 100 -8.31 7.93 1.99
C LEU A 100 -6.96 8.30 1.40
N SER A 101 -6.66 7.74 0.25
CA SER A 101 -5.46 8.01 -0.54
C SER A 101 -5.92 8.50 -1.91
N TYR A 102 -5.53 9.72 -2.29
CA TYR A 102 -6.05 10.39 -3.48
C TYR A 102 -5.04 11.40 -4.02
N VAL A 103 -5.20 11.82 -5.28
CA VAL A 103 -4.36 12.88 -5.84
C VAL A 103 -4.83 14.23 -5.33
N TRP A 104 -3.92 15.03 -4.75
CA TRP A 104 -4.25 16.36 -4.21
C TRP A 104 -5.06 17.21 -5.20
N GLY A 105 -4.59 17.30 -6.44
CA GLY A 105 -5.25 18.07 -7.50
C GLY A 105 -4.75 19.50 -7.58
N ASP A 106 -5.49 20.31 -8.32
CA ASP A 106 -5.24 21.75 -8.46
C ASP A 106 -5.69 22.48 -7.17
N PRO A 107 -4.79 23.19 -6.46
CA PRO A 107 -5.16 23.97 -5.29
C PRO A 107 -6.11 25.13 -5.61
N ASP A 108 -6.20 25.56 -6.87
CA ASP A 108 -7.04 26.67 -7.32
C ASP A 108 -8.46 26.21 -7.74
N ASP A 109 -8.68 24.93 -8.08
CA ASP A 109 -10.03 24.35 -8.30
C ASP A 109 -10.60 23.81 -6.98
N GLN A 110 -11.16 24.71 -6.18
CA GLN A 110 -11.75 24.39 -4.89
C GLN A 110 -13.26 24.12 -4.96
N LYS A 111 -13.69 23.15 -4.16
CA LYS A 111 -15.08 22.87 -3.80
C LYS A 111 -15.27 23.08 -2.31
N HIS A 112 -16.51 23.17 -1.85
CA HIS A 112 -16.81 23.39 -0.44
C HIS A 112 -17.60 22.23 0.16
N ILE A 113 -17.20 21.82 1.35
CA ILE A 113 -17.93 20.88 2.22
C ILE A 113 -18.39 21.61 3.48
N ASN A 114 -19.36 21.04 4.19
CA ASN A 114 -19.72 21.48 5.52
C ASN A 114 -18.94 20.63 6.54
N LEU A 115 -18.02 21.26 7.28
CA LEU A 115 -17.19 20.63 8.30
C LEU A 115 -17.55 21.23 9.66
N ASP A 116 -18.15 20.43 10.54
CA ASP A 116 -18.61 20.86 11.86
C ASP A 116 -19.51 22.11 11.82
N GLY A 117 -20.35 22.21 10.78
CA GLY A 117 -21.26 23.34 10.57
C GLY A 117 -20.66 24.54 9.85
N VAL A 118 -19.36 24.52 9.54
CA VAL A 118 -18.65 25.60 8.85
C VAL A 118 -18.36 25.23 7.41
N GLU A 119 -18.45 26.19 6.48
CA GLU A 119 -18.05 25.97 5.10
C GLU A 119 -16.51 25.85 5.01
N PHE A 120 -16.03 24.73 4.49
CA PHE A 120 -14.61 24.39 4.45
C PHE A 120 -14.17 24.08 3.01
N PRO A 121 -13.14 24.76 2.49
CA PRO A 121 -12.64 24.52 1.13
C PRO A 121 -11.83 23.22 1.07
N VAL A 122 -12.06 22.45 0.01
CA VAL A 122 -11.29 21.25 -0.35
C VAL A 122 -10.99 21.28 -1.84
N THR A 123 -9.92 20.62 -2.28
CA THR A 123 -9.68 20.47 -3.71
C THR A 123 -10.80 19.69 -4.39
N ARG A 124 -10.99 19.92 -5.69
CA ARG A 124 -11.92 19.14 -6.54
C ARG A 124 -11.75 17.64 -6.35
N ASN A 125 -10.51 17.16 -6.35
CA ASN A 125 -10.22 15.74 -6.27
C ASN A 125 -10.68 15.14 -4.94
N LEU A 126 -10.44 15.84 -3.82
CA LEU A 126 -10.93 15.39 -2.53
C LEU A 126 -12.47 15.38 -2.50
N TYR A 127 -13.11 16.42 -3.03
CA TYR A 127 -14.57 16.48 -3.12
C TYR A 127 -15.15 15.28 -3.88
N GLU A 128 -14.63 14.96 -5.06
CA GLU A 128 -15.07 13.79 -5.83
C GLU A 128 -14.75 12.47 -5.13
N ALA A 129 -13.60 12.37 -4.46
CA ALA A 129 -13.24 11.18 -3.67
C ALA A 129 -14.21 10.97 -2.50
N LEU A 130 -14.58 12.02 -1.77
CA LEU A 130 -15.57 11.98 -0.70
C LEU A 130 -16.94 11.54 -1.24
N ARG A 131 -17.38 12.07 -2.39
CA ARG A 131 -18.64 11.64 -3.03
C ARG A 131 -18.61 10.18 -3.43
N ALA A 132 -17.50 9.70 -3.99
CA ALA A 132 -17.36 8.31 -4.42
C ALA A 132 -17.36 7.31 -3.25
N VAL A 133 -16.84 7.69 -2.08
CA VAL A 133 -16.84 6.80 -0.89
C VAL A 133 -18.09 6.94 -0.01
N ARG A 134 -18.85 8.03 -0.19
CA ARG A 134 -20.14 8.27 0.46
C ARG A 134 -21.13 7.15 0.10
N LYS A 135 -21.82 6.61 1.11
CA LYS A 135 -22.90 5.63 0.90
C LYS A 135 -24.25 6.31 1.06
N GLY A 136 -25.29 5.76 0.43
CA GLY A 136 -26.64 6.29 0.53
C GLY A 136 -27.29 6.18 1.92
N HIS A 137 -26.88 5.20 2.74
CA HIS A 137 -27.66 4.81 3.94
C HIS A 137 -26.89 4.83 5.27
N ALA A 138 -25.56 4.95 5.25
CA ALA A 138 -24.76 4.94 6.48
C ALA A 138 -23.52 5.84 6.37
N GLY A 139 -23.23 6.59 7.44
CA GLY A 139 -22.03 7.40 7.53
C GLY A 139 -20.73 6.60 7.45
N ARG A 140 -19.63 7.29 7.14
CA ARG A 140 -18.28 6.71 7.03
C ARG A 140 -17.33 7.38 8.00
N ARG A 141 -16.45 6.58 8.61
CA ARG A 141 -15.30 7.05 9.39
C ARG A 141 -14.07 7.03 8.49
N LEU A 142 -13.57 8.21 8.14
CA LEU A 142 -12.45 8.39 7.25
C LEU A 142 -11.29 9.07 7.96
N TRP A 143 -10.07 8.81 7.50
CA TRP A 143 -8.94 9.69 7.75
C TRP A 143 -8.50 10.28 6.41
N VAL A 144 -8.40 11.60 6.33
CA VAL A 144 -8.02 12.37 5.14
C VAL A 144 -7.04 13.43 5.59
N ASP A 145 -5.79 13.35 5.14
CA ASP A 145 -4.71 14.27 5.50
C ASP A 145 -5.10 15.76 5.42
N ALA A 146 -5.74 16.19 4.34
CA ALA A 146 -6.13 17.59 4.11
C ALA A 146 -7.15 18.14 5.10
N VAL A 147 -7.89 17.27 5.80
CA VAL A 147 -9.02 17.65 6.67
C VAL A 147 -8.82 17.18 8.11
N CYS A 148 -8.08 16.09 8.33
CA CYS A 148 -7.83 15.55 9.66
C CYS A 148 -6.64 16.23 10.35
N ILE A 149 -5.73 16.81 9.56
CA ILE A 149 -4.56 17.57 10.03
C ILE A 149 -4.88 19.05 9.89
N ASP A 150 -4.64 19.83 10.94
CA ASP A 150 -4.65 21.29 10.82
C ASP A 150 -3.46 21.73 9.97
N GLN A 151 -3.73 22.04 8.71
CA GLN A 151 -2.71 22.46 7.74
C GLN A 151 -2.10 23.84 8.08
N GLY A 152 -2.78 24.64 8.92
CA GLY A 152 -2.33 25.97 9.35
C GLY A 152 -1.45 25.94 10.60
N ASP A 153 -1.42 24.84 11.35
CA ASP A 153 -0.54 24.64 12.50
C ASP A 153 0.67 23.76 12.10
N TYR A 154 1.82 24.39 11.84
CA TYR A 154 3.04 23.67 11.49
C TYR A 154 3.54 22.73 12.60
N GLY A 155 3.25 23.05 13.86
CA GLY A 155 3.57 22.21 15.01
C GLY A 155 2.76 20.93 15.00
N GLU A 156 1.44 21.04 14.84
CA GLU A 156 0.54 19.89 14.67
C GLU A 156 0.92 19.09 13.43
N LYS A 157 1.07 19.75 12.27
CA LYS A 157 1.40 19.11 10.99
C LYS A 157 2.67 18.28 11.07
N ARG A 158 3.74 18.78 11.71
CA ARG A 158 4.98 18.02 11.91
C ARG A 158 4.73 16.75 12.72
N VAL A 159 3.96 16.84 13.82
CA VAL A 159 3.62 15.68 14.65
C VAL A 159 2.79 14.67 13.84
N GLN A 160 1.74 15.12 13.15
CA GLN A 160 0.86 14.26 12.35
C GLN A 160 1.61 13.57 11.20
N ILE A 161 2.59 14.23 10.58
CA ILE A 161 3.45 13.62 9.55
C ILE A 161 4.30 12.50 10.14
N GLY A 162 4.80 12.66 11.37
CA GLY A 162 5.44 11.56 12.09
C GLY A 162 4.53 10.37 12.39
N LEU A 163 3.21 10.60 12.43
CA LEU A 163 2.22 9.56 12.65
C LEU A 163 1.69 8.93 11.36
N MET A 164 1.98 9.48 10.17
CA MET A 164 1.44 9.02 8.87
C MET A 164 1.56 7.51 8.67
N ARG A 165 2.75 6.94 8.88
CA ARG A 165 2.95 5.48 8.83
C ARG A 165 1.94 4.74 9.72
N ARG A 166 1.81 5.15 10.98
CA ARG A 166 0.91 4.52 11.96
C ARG A 166 -0.55 4.68 11.58
N VAL A 167 -0.94 5.81 11.01
CA VAL A 167 -2.29 6.03 10.50
C VAL A 167 -2.64 4.99 9.44
N PHE A 168 -1.78 4.79 8.44
CA PHE A 168 -2.04 3.82 7.38
C PHE A 168 -1.93 2.36 7.85
N GLU A 169 -1.01 2.05 8.79
CA GLU A 169 -0.90 0.74 9.43
C GLU A 169 -2.15 0.38 10.25
N GLN A 170 -2.73 1.33 10.99
CA GLN A 170 -3.86 1.08 11.88
C GLN A 170 -5.21 1.18 11.19
N ALA A 171 -5.30 1.89 10.05
CA ALA A 171 -6.50 1.95 9.24
C ALA A 171 -7.06 0.54 8.96
N LYS A 172 -8.39 0.40 9.03
CA LYS A 172 -9.05 -0.86 8.66
C LYS A 172 -8.72 -1.26 7.22
N ARG A 173 -8.69 -0.24 6.35
CA ARG A 173 -8.27 -0.34 4.95
C ARG A 173 -7.95 1.05 4.44
N VAL A 174 -7.27 1.10 3.30
CA VAL A 174 -7.03 2.31 2.51
C VAL A 174 -7.89 2.26 1.25
N VAL A 175 -8.59 3.35 0.99
CA VAL A 175 -9.26 3.57 -0.30
C VAL A 175 -8.35 4.41 -1.18
N ALA A 176 -7.84 3.80 -2.24
CA ALA A 176 -7.00 4.41 -3.26
C ALA A 176 -7.87 5.00 -4.37
N PHE A 177 -8.19 6.28 -4.30
CA PHE A 177 -9.00 6.97 -5.30
C PHE A 177 -8.13 7.41 -6.48
N VAL A 178 -8.34 6.77 -7.63
CA VAL A 178 -7.60 7.00 -8.86
C VAL A 178 -8.48 7.81 -9.81
N PRO A 179 -8.03 8.99 -10.29
CA PRO A 179 -8.75 9.76 -11.29
C PRO A 179 -8.63 9.04 -12.63
N LEU A 180 -9.59 8.17 -12.92
CA LEU A 180 -9.70 7.40 -14.14
C LEU A 180 -11.17 7.41 -14.59
N GLY A 181 -11.40 7.57 -15.90
CA GLY A 181 -12.76 7.56 -16.45
C GLY A 181 -13.45 6.22 -16.21
N GLU A 182 -14.78 6.23 -16.05
CA GLU A 182 -15.56 5.02 -15.72
C GLU A 182 -15.37 3.88 -16.72
N GLY A 183 -15.26 4.20 -18.02
CA GLY A 183 -14.99 3.21 -19.07
C GLY A 183 -13.64 2.52 -18.88
N ASP A 184 -12.58 3.30 -18.65
CA ASP A 184 -11.25 2.75 -18.38
C ASP A 184 -11.22 1.96 -17.05
N GLY A 185 -11.91 2.43 -16.01
CA GLY A 185 -12.04 1.71 -14.74
C GLY A 185 -12.72 0.35 -14.87
N ARG A 186 -13.83 0.25 -15.64
CA ARG A 186 -14.49 -1.04 -15.93
C ARG A 186 -13.58 -1.99 -16.69
N ASN A 187 -12.86 -1.50 -17.69
CA ASN A 187 -11.93 -2.30 -18.47
C ASN A 187 -10.79 -2.87 -17.61
N VAL A 188 -10.27 -2.10 -16.66
CA VAL A 188 -9.24 -2.58 -15.71
C VAL A 188 -9.81 -3.67 -14.82
N VAL A 189 -11.03 -3.49 -14.29
CA VAL A 189 -11.70 -4.52 -13.48
C VAL A 189 -11.95 -5.79 -14.28
N GLU A 190 -12.38 -5.67 -15.52
CA GLU A 190 -12.59 -6.81 -16.41
C GLU A 190 -11.29 -7.57 -16.66
N LEU A 191 -10.21 -6.86 -17.02
CA LEU A 191 -8.91 -7.48 -17.26
C LEU A 191 -8.40 -8.22 -16.03
N VAL A 192 -8.47 -7.61 -14.85
CA VAL A 192 -8.04 -8.24 -13.59
C VAL A 192 -8.97 -9.38 -13.20
N GLY A 193 -10.28 -9.23 -13.45
CA GLY A 193 -11.28 -10.26 -13.21
C GLY A 193 -11.05 -11.52 -14.03
N ARG A 194 -10.62 -11.39 -15.30
CA ARG A 194 -10.24 -12.55 -16.14
C ARG A 194 -9.07 -13.33 -15.53
N VAL A 195 -8.02 -12.62 -15.12
CA VAL A 195 -6.85 -13.23 -14.46
C VAL A 195 -7.24 -13.90 -13.13
N TRP A 196 -8.02 -13.19 -12.32
CA TRP A 196 -8.46 -13.70 -11.01
C TRP A 196 -9.43 -14.89 -11.12
N GLY A 197 -10.34 -14.86 -12.09
CA GLY A 197 -11.31 -15.91 -12.32
C GLY A 197 -10.63 -17.23 -12.65
N ALA A 198 -9.69 -17.23 -13.59
CA ALA A 198 -8.96 -18.43 -13.93
C ALA A 198 -7.93 -18.84 -12.86
N TYR A 199 -7.48 -17.92 -11.99
CA TYR A 199 -6.72 -18.30 -10.79
C TYR A 199 -7.55 -19.19 -9.85
N ARG A 200 -8.81 -18.82 -9.58
CA ARG A 200 -9.70 -19.64 -8.73
C ARG A 200 -10.00 -21.01 -9.32
N LEU A 201 -10.10 -21.11 -10.65
CA LEU A 201 -10.31 -22.40 -11.31
C LEU A 201 -9.12 -23.34 -11.04
N MET A 202 -7.89 -22.83 -11.10
CA MET A 202 -6.71 -23.63 -10.79
C MET A 202 -6.58 -24.01 -9.31
N GLU A 203 -6.95 -23.13 -8.37
CA GLU A 203 -7.02 -23.51 -6.95
C GLU A 203 -8.01 -24.65 -6.72
N GLY A 204 -9.19 -24.61 -7.36
CA GLY A 204 -10.16 -25.70 -7.29
C GLY A 204 -9.66 -27.01 -7.90
N GLU A 205 -8.97 -26.95 -9.05
CA GLU A 205 -8.37 -28.13 -9.69
C GLU A 205 -7.22 -28.74 -8.87
N MET A 206 -6.46 -27.93 -8.11
CA MET A 206 -5.43 -28.43 -7.19
C MET A 206 -6.01 -29.10 -5.95
N GLU A 207 -7.17 -28.66 -5.48
CA GLU A 207 -7.90 -29.29 -4.36
C GLU A 207 -8.57 -30.61 -4.78
N GLU A 208 -9.09 -30.70 -6.02
CA GLU A 208 -9.70 -31.93 -6.56
C GLU A 208 -8.66 -32.97 -7.03
N GLY A 209 -7.51 -32.53 -7.55
CA GLY A 209 -6.42 -33.42 -7.99
C GLY A 209 -5.59 -34.08 -6.88
N GLY A 210 -5.84 -33.72 -5.61
CA GLY A 210 -5.20 -34.33 -4.43
C GLY A 210 -5.92 -35.57 -3.89
N SER A 211 -7.03 -35.98 -4.50
CA SER A 211 -7.88 -37.08 -4.03
C SER A 211 -8.23 -38.12 -5.11
N GLU A 212 -7.32 -38.40 -6.04
CA GLU A 212 -7.43 -39.58 -6.90
C GLU A 212 -6.16 -40.42 -6.76
N GLY A 213 -6.21 -41.34 -5.81
CA GLY A 213 -5.10 -42.24 -5.50
C GLY A 213 -5.42 -43.38 -4.55
N SER A 214 -6.67 -43.86 -4.50
CA SER A 214 -7.00 -45.21 -4.02
C SER A 214 -8.47 -45.50 -4.31
N ASP A 215 -8.71 -46.38 -5.28
CA ASP A 215 -9.69 -47.47 -5.22
C ASP A 215 -10.23 -47.77 -6.61
N GLU A 216 -9.61 -48.73 -7.30
CA GLU A 216 -10.35 -49.74 -8.07
C GLU A 216 -9.52 -51.04 -8.10
N SER A 217 -9.94 -52.04 -7.31
CA SER A 217 -9.77 -53.46 -7.62
C SER A 217 -10.66 -54.29 -6.69
N GLU A 218 -11.91 -54.48 -7.10
CA GLU A 218 -12.74 -55.60 -6.63
C GLU A 218 -12.16 -56.91 -7.18
N GLY A 219 -12.03 -57.94 -6.34
CA GLY A 219 -11.65 -59.28 -6.79
C GLY A 219 -11.49 -60.32 -5.69
N SER A 220 -12.60 -60.99 -5.36
CA SER A 220 -12.74 -62.36 -4.85
C SER A 220 -12.01 -62.79 -3.57
N ASP A 221 -12.83 -62.99 -2.54
CA ASP A 221 -12.56 -63.68 -1.28
C ASP A 221 -12.79 -65.19 -1.45
N GLU A 222 -11.74 -66.01 -1.31
CA GLU A 222 -11.83 -67.46 -1.04
C GLU A 222 -10.65 -67.89 -0.14
N GLY A 223 -10.94 -68.14 1.15
CA GLY A 223 -10.68 -69.43 1.80
C GLY A 223 -9.29 -69.78 2.36
N SER A 224 -9.27 -70.03 3.68
CA SER A 224 -8.41 -70.93 4.49
C SER A 224 -6.91 -70.61 4.64
N ASP A 225 -6.18 -71.08 5.64
CA ASP A 225 -6.30 -71.47 7.06
C ASP A 225 -4.86 -71.94 7.43
N GLU A 226 -4.49 -71.89 8.71
CA GLU A 226 -3.27 -72.48 9.34
C GLU A 226 -1.91 -71.83 8.95
N GLY A 227 -0.90 -71.62 9.82
CA GLY A 227 -0.63 -71.93 11.23
C GLY A 227 0.87 -71.69 11.53
N SER A 228 1.18 -71.42 12.82
CA SER A 228 2.41 -71.76 13.59
C SER A 228 3.81 -71.30 13.09
N GLU A 229 4.54 -70.52 13.91
CA GLU A 229 5.76 -70.91 14.70
C GLU A 229 7.04 -70.99 13.84
N GLU A 230 8.30 -70.73 14.21
CA GLU A 230 9.10 -70.37 15.40
C GLU A 230 10.56 -70.16 14.90
N GLY A 231 11.45 -69.60 15.73
CA GLY A 231 12.91 -69.85 15.69
C GLY A 231 13.76 -68.80 14.94
N GLU A 232 14.63 -68.02 15.60
CA GLU A 232 16.00 -68.38 16.08
C GLU A 232 16.95 -68.66 14.89
N GLU A 233 18.23 -68.30 14.81
CA GLU A 233 19.27 -67.63 15.61
C GLU A 233 20.53 -67.58 14.69
N GLY A 234 21.58 -66.86 15.08
CA GLY A 234 22.97 -67.09 14.65
C GLY A 234 23.53 -66.05 13.68
N GLU A 235 24.47 -65.17 14.09
CA GLU A 235 25.92 -65.42 14.27
C GLU A 235 26.61 -65.70 12.91
N GLU A 236 27.79 -65.22 12.53
CA GLU A 236 28.92 -64.52 13.14
C GLU A 236 29.95 -64.24 12.01
N GLY A 237 31.00 -63.47 12.31
CA GLY A 237 32.30 -63.55 11.63
C GLY A 237 32.63 -62.35 10.72
N GLU A 238 33.45 -61.38 11.13
CA GLU A 238 34.94 -61.42 11.23
C GLU A 238 35.59 -61.58 9.83
N GLU A 239 36.69 -60.94 9.42
CA GLU A 239 37.70 -60.03 9.99
C GLU A 239 38.66 -59.65 8.83
N GLY A 240 39.56 -58.69 9.06
CA GLY A 240 40.85 -58.55 8.34
C GLY A 240 40.95 -57.34 7.41
N GLU A 241 41.54 -56.20 7.82
CA GLU A 241 43.00 -55.90 7.87
C GLU A 241 43.65 -55.87 6.47
N GLU A 242 44.57 -54.99 6.05
CA GLU A 242 45.29 -53.81 6.56
C GLU A 242 46.13 -53.27 5.36
N GLY A 243 46.70 -52.05 5.48
CA GLY A 243 47.89 -51.60 4.71
C GLY A 243 47.66 -50.41 3.78
N GLU A 244 47.91 -49.17 4.23
CA GLU A 244 49.14 -48.34 3.98
C GLU A 244 49.23 -47.81 2.53
N GLU A 245 49.63 -46.59 2.17
CA GLU A 245 50.02 -45.30 2.76
C GLU A 245 50.11 -44.34 1.53
N GLY A 246 49.96 -43.02 1.69
CA GLY A 246 50.54 -42.06 0.74
C GLY A 246 49.72 -40.82 0.34
N GLU A 247 49.93 -39.76 1.12
CA GLU A 247 50.15 -38.36 0.69
C GLU A 247 49.03 -37.49 0.04
N GLU A 248 48.66 -36.48 0.85
CA GLU A 248 48.59 -35.04 0.55
C GLU A 248 47.52 -34.46 -0.39
N GLY A 249 46.73 -33.51 0.14
CA GLY A 249 46.04 -32.50 -0.69
C GLY A 249 44.74 -31.89 -0.12
N GLU A 250 44.89 -31.01 0.88
CA GLU A 250 44.17 -29.74 1.09
C GLU A 250 42.62 -29.62 1.08
N GLU A 251 42.15 -29.16 2.25
CA GLU A 251 41.08 -28.17 2.52
C GLU A 251 39.61 -28.61 2.47
N GLY A 252 39.08 -28.87 3.67
CA GLY A 252 37.69 -29.19 3.97
C GLY A 252 36.78 -27.98 4.06
N GLU A 253 35.57 -28.15 3.53
CA GLU A 253 34.37 -27.40 3.87
C GLU A 253 33.82 -27.94 5.19
N GLU A 254 33.87 -27.14 6.26
CA GLU A 254 33.15 -27.42 7.51
C GLU A 254 31.78 -26.72 7.50
N GLY A 255 30.77 -27.49 7.88
CA GLY A 255 29.35 -27.16 7.75
C GLY A 255 28.83 -26.10 8.72
N GLU A 256 27.81 -25.39 8.26
CA GLU A 256 26.91 -24.62 9.11
C GLU A 256 25.76 -25.52 9.58
N GLU A 257 25.71 -25.70 10.89
CA GLU A 257 24.66 -26.38 11.64
C GLU A 257 23.31 -25.68 11.45
N GLY A 258 22.26 -26.48 11.24
CA GLY A 258 20.90 -26.01 11.01
C GLY A 258 20.29 -25.38 12.27
N GLU A 259 19.95 -24.09 12.17
CA GLU A 259 18.96 -23.47 13.05
C GLU A 259 17.54 -23.87 12.61
N GLU A 260 16.85 -24.63 13.47
CA GLU A 260 15.41 -24.84 13.40
C GLU A 260 14.67 -23.48 13.48
N VAL A 261 14.21 -23.00 12.32
CA VAL A 261 13.30 -21.87 12.22
C VAL A 261 11.92 -22.32 12.69
N THR A 262 11.54 -21.91 13.90
CA THR A 262 10.15 -21.98 14.36
C THR A 262 9.29 -21.09 13.47
N SER A 263 8.40 -21.73 12.70
CA SER A 263 7.55 -21.09 11.71
C SER A 263 6.33 -20.42 12.35
N ASP A 264 6.46 -19.16 12.76
CA ASP A 264 5.31 -18.31 13.14
C ASP A 264 4.85 -17.40 11.97
N GLY A 265 4.96 -17.93 10.74
CA GLY A 265 4.71 -17.20 9.48
C GLY A 265 3.49 -17.64 8.67
N ALA A 266 2.61 -18.49 9.21
CA ALA A 266 1.54 -19.14 8.44
C ALA A 266 0.35 -18.25 8.06
N ASP A 267 0.27 -17.00 8.56
CA ASP A 267 -0.94 -16.16 8.43
C ASP A 267 -0.84 -15.00 7.41
N ASP A 268 0.17 -14.99 6.52
CA ASP A 268 0.17 -14.06 5.37
C ASP A 268 -0.20 -14.78 4.06
N PRO A 269 -1.50 -14.87 3.70
CA PRO A 269 -1.95 -15.48 2.45
C PRO A 269 -1.31 -14.85 1.21
N GLU A 270 -0.79 -13.62 1.29
CA GLU A 270 -0.07 -12.96 0.20
C GLU A 270 1.31 -13.58 -0.05
N LEU A 271 1.94 -14.13 0.99
CA LEU A 271 3.26 -14.77 0.92
C LEU A 271 3.13 -16.24 0.46
N HIS A 272 2.12 -16.95 0.95
CA HIS A 272 1.78 -18.32 0.54
C HIS A 272 1.46 -18.39 -0.97
N PHE A 273 0.77 -17.37 -1.48
CA PHE A 273 0.44 -17.19 -2.90
C PHE A 273 1.67 -17.15 -3.83
N GLN A 274 2.77 -16.52 -3.38
CA GLN A 274 3.99 -16.40 -4.18
C GLN A 274 4.79 -17.71 -4.24
N GLN A 275 4.81 -18.47 -3.14
CA GLN A 275 5.63 -19.67 -3.03
C GLN A 275 5.07 -20.84 -3.83
N ILE A 276 3.74 -20.95 -3.93
CA ILE A 276 3.12 -22.16 -4.53
C ILE A 276 2.81 -22.00 -6.02
N ILE A 277 2.42 -20.81 -6.50
CA ILE A 277 1.72 -20.70 -7.80
C ILE A 277 2.57 -20.08 -8.92
N LEU A 278 3.40 -19.07 -8.63
CA LEU A 278 4.24 -18.44 -9.67
C LEU A 278 5.47 -19.28 -10.04
N ALA A 279 5.94 -20.16 -9.16
CA ALA A 279 7.09 -21.03 -9.41
C ALA A 279 6.76 -22.23 -10.33
N ASN A 280 5.52 -22.74 -10.28
CA ASN A 280 5.21 -24.07 -10.84
C ASN A 280 4.59 -24.08 -12.25
N LEU A 281 3.91 -23.01 -12.69
CA LEU A 281 3.13 -23.09 -13.95
C LEU A 281 3.91 -22.67 -15.21
N GLY A 282 4.97 -21.87 -15.07
CA GLY A 282 5.64 -21.25 -16.20
C GLY A 282 4.72 -20.25 -16.97
N PRO A 283 5.24 -19.13 -17.48
CA PRO A 283 4.42 -18.03 -18.01
C PRO A 283 3.52 -18.40 -19.21
N THR A 284 3.91 -19.39 -20.01
CA THR A 284 3.29 -19.68 -21.31
C THR A 284 2.03 -20.55 -21.19
N LYS A 285 2.09 -21.63 -20.37
CA LYS A 285 0.91 -22.48 -20.07
C LYS A 285 -0.12 -21.77 -19.23
N PHE A 286 0.32 -20.77 -18.45
CA PHE A 286 -0.57 -19.90 -17.72
C PHE A 286 -1.51 -19.23 -18.74
N ILE A 287 -1.00 -18.42 -19.66
CA ILE A 287 -1.76 -17.39 -20.37
C ILE A 287 -2.75 -17.88 -21.43
N GLU A 288 -2.45 -18.96 -22.14
CA GLU A 288 -3.40 -19.58 -23.08
C GLU A 288 -4.62 -20.16 -22.35
N HIS A 289 -4.44 -20.57 -21.09
CA HIS A 289 -5.49 -21.08 -20.23
C HIS A 289 -6.34 -19.95 -19.57
N PHE A 290 -5.78 -18.76 -19.27
CA PHE A 290 -6.51 -17.65 -18.59
C PHE A 290 -7.30 -16.69 -19.53
N GLY A 291 -7.28 -16.88 -20.85
CA GLY A 291 -8.11 -16.07 -21.77
C GLY A 291 -7.77 -14.57 -21.78
N LEU A 292 -6.48 -14.21 -21.71
CA LEU A 292 -6.05 -12.81 -21.85
C LEU A 292 -6.54 -12.22 -23.17
N PRO A 293 -6.91 -10.92 -23.18
CA PRO A 293 -7.45 -10.31 -24.37
C PRO A 293 -6.38 -10.16 -25.46
N ALA A 294 -6.80 -10.27 -26.72
CA ALA A 294 -5.92 -10.07 -27.88
C ALA A 294 -5.14 -8.74 -27.79
N VAL A 295 -3.97 -8.71 -28.43
CA VAL A 295 -3.03 -7.57 -28.52
C VAL A 295 -3.71 -6.23 -28.83
N ASN A 296 -4.73 -6.24 -29.67
CA ASN A 296 -5.47 -5.06 -30.12
C ASN A 296 -6.61 -4.64 -29.19
N SER A 297 -6.85 -5.36 -28.10
CA SER A 297 -7.95 -5.09 -27.19
C SER A 297 -7.84 -3.73 -26.49
N PRO A 298 -8.96 -3.00 -26.34
CA PRO A 298 -9.00 -1.75 -25.60
C PRO A 298 -8.63 -1.91 -24.12
N LEU A 299 -8.74 -3.12 -23.56
CA LEU A 299 -8.37 -3.41 -22.16
C LEU A 299 -6.91 -3.03 -21.86
N TRP A 300 -6.00 -3.24 -22.82
CA TRP A 300 -4.59 -2.86 -22.69
C TRP A 300 -4.35 -1.35 -22.71
N VAL A 301 -5.24 -0.58 -23.33
CA VAL A 301 -5.19 0.89 -23.30
C VAL A 301 -5.58 1.39 -21.92
N SER A 302 -6.70 0.88 -21.39
CA SER A 302 -7.18 1.24 -20.05
C SER A 302 -6.20 0.81 -18.95
N TRP A 303 -5.60 -0.37 -19.06
CA TRP A 303 -4.53 -0.84 -18.17
C TRP A 303 -3.35 0.13 -18.11
N ARG A 304 -2.88 0.61 -19.26
CA ARG A 304 -1.78 1.59 -19.33
C ARG A 304 -2.19 2.95 -18.75
N ARG A 305 -3.39 3.44 -19.08
CA ARG A 305 -3.92 4.71 -18.54
C ARG A 305 -4.07 4.68 -17.02
N PHE A 306 -4.49 3.55 -16.46
CA PHE A 306 -4.57 3.36 -15.02
C PHE A 306 -3.22 3.58 -14.33
N PHE A 307 -2.16 2.93 -14.80
CA PHE A 307 -0.82 3.12 -14.22
C PHE A 307 -0.16 4.45 -14.58
N ALA A 308 -0.54 5.05 -15.71
CA ALA A 308 -0.11 6.41 -16.07
C ALA A 308 -0.80 7.49 -15.22
N SER A 309 -1.90 7.16 -14.54
CA SER A 309 -2.65 8.10 -13.70
C SER A 309 -1.74 8.87 -12.73
N PRO A 310 -2.00 10.18 -12.51
CA PRO A 310 -1.27 10.98 -11.52
C PRO A 310 -1.23 10.36 -10.12
N TYR A 311 -2.17 9.47 -9.79
CA TYR A 311 -2.19 8.74 -8.54
C TYR A 311 -0.88 7.99 -8.26
N PHE A 312 -0.41 7.19 -9.23
CA PHE A 312 0.81 6.40 -9.10
C PHE A 312 2.09 7.24 -9.14
N GLN A 313 1.98 8.53 -9.44
CA GLN A 313 3.13 9.42 -9.52
C GLN A 313 3.50 9.97 -8.14
N ARG A 314 2.58 10.04 -7.18
CA ARG A 314 2.79 10.71 -5.88
C ARG A 314 3.78 9.95 -5.00
N ILE A 315 4.69 10.65 -4.32
CA ILE A 315 5.63 9.97 -3.41
C ILE A 315 4.98 9.46 -2.13
N TRP A 316 3.98 10.18 -1.59
CA TRP A 316 3.22 9.75 -0.41
C TRP A 316 2.48 8.43 -0.59
N ILE A 317 2.22 8.02 -1.84
CA ILE A 317 1.61 6.73 -2.15
C ILE A 317 2.39 5.55 -1.55
N LEU A 318 3.70 5.70 -1.34
CA LEU A 318 4.54 4.64 -0.80
C LEU A 318 4.11 4.31 0.64
N GLN A 319 3.97 5.31 1.51
CA GLN A 319 3.46 5.10 2.87
C GLN A 319 2.00 4.62 2.84
N GLU A 320 1.17 5.27 2.04
CA GLU A 320 -0.26 4.96 1.94
C GLU A 320 -0.54 3.52 1.51
N PHE A 321 0.32 2.95 0.64
CA PHE A 321 0.14 1.63 0.05
C PHE A 321 0.91 0.52 0.80
N ILE A 322 2.19 0.77 1.12
CA ILE A 322 3.06 -0.25 1.75
C ILE A 322 2.61 -0.55 3.17
N CYS A 323 2.23 0.47 3.94
CA CYS A 323 1.82 0.33 5.34
C CYS A 323 0.42 -0.27 5.51
N ALA A 324 -0.42 -0.24 4.46
CA ALA A 324 -1.82 -0.60 4.55
C ALA A 324 -2.06 -2.12 4.71
N LYS A 325 -2.90 -2.48 5.70
CA LYS A 325 -3.44 -3.84 5.86
C LYS A 325 -4.20 -4.32 4.63
N GLU A 326 -5.05 -3.45 4.08
CA GLU A 326 -5.86 -3.72 2.90
C GLU A 326 -5.95 -2.45 2.06
N VAL A 327 -5.76 -2.56 0.74
CA VAL A 327 -5.95 -1.45 -0.20
C VAL A 327 -7.03 -1.81 -1.20
N ARG A 328 -8.00 -0.90 -1.40
CA ARG A 328 -8.99 -1.00 -2.47
C ARG A 328 -8.92 0.22 -3.37
N PHE A 329 -8.62 -0.02 -4.64
CA PHE A 329 -8.65 0.99 -5.67
C PHE A 329 -10.10 1.33 -6.04
N HIS A 330 -10.37 2.62 -6.19
CA HIS A 330 -11.64 3.17 -6.61
C HIS A 330 -11.39 4.07 -7.83
N PHE A 331 -12.19 3.89 -8.88
CA PHE A 331 -12.15 4.70 -10.09
C PHE A 331 -13.57 4.83 -10.63
N GLY A 332 -14.19 5.99 -10.39
CA GLY A 332 -15.63 6.17 -10.51
C GLY A 332 -16.38 5.21 -9.57
N ASN A 333 -17.35 4.47 -10.12
CA ASN A 333 -18.14 3.47 -9.39
C ASN A 333 -17.47 2.09 -9.29
N ALA A 334 -16.41 1.84 -10.06
CA ALA A 334 -15.71 0.57 -10.07
C ALA A 334 -14.70 0.48 -8.93
N GLN A 335 -14.50 -0.73 -8.40
CA GLN A 335 -13.59 -1.01 -7.29
C GLN A 335 -12.74 -2.23 -7.60
N LEU A 336 -11.49 -2.21 -7.14
CA LEU A 336 -10.58 -3.34 -7.29
C LEU A 336 -9.74 -3.57 -6.04
N ASN A 337 -9.63 -4.82 -5.61
CA ASN A 337 -8.73 -5.20 -4.52
C ASN A 337 -7.27 -5.16 -5.00
N ALA A 338 -6.38 -4.54 -4.23
CA ALA A 338 -4.97 -4.47 -4.59
C ALA A 338 -4.32 -5.85 -4.75
N ARG A 339 -4.74 -6.87 -4.01
CA ARG A 339 -4.23 -8.26 -4.15
C ARG A 339 -4.43 -8.79 -5.57
N ALA A 340 -5.66 -8.67 -6.07
CA ALA A 340 -6.00 -9.09 -7.42
C ALA A 340 -5.24 -8.30 -8.49
N LEU A 341 -5.05 -6.99 -8.26
CA LEU A 341 -4.25 -6.15 -9.15
C LEU A 341 -2.77 -6.58 -9.19
N ILE A 342 -2.18 -6.84 -8.02
CA ILE A 342 -0.80 -7.30 -7.90
C ILE A 342 -0.62 -8.61 -8.67
N LEU A 343 -1.49 -9.59 -8.42
CA LEU A 343 -1.50 -10.86 -9.16
C LEU A 343 -1.53 -10.64 -10.67
N ALA A 344 -2.47 -9.83 -11.16
CA ALA A 344 -2.58 -9.52 -12.57
C ALA A 344 -1.28 -8.89 -13.12
N CYS A 345 -0.62 -8.00 -12.36
CA CYS A 345 0.66 -7.44 -12.74
C CYS A 345 1.77 -8.49 -12.85
N TYR A 346 1.88 -9.43 -11.91
CA TYR A 346 2.86 -10.52 -11.98
C TYR A 346 2.59 -11.40 -13.20
N ALA A 347 1.35 -11.88 -13.37
CA ALA A 347 0.95 -12.70 -14.52
C ALA A 347 1.26 -12.02 -15.87
N ILE A 348 0.93 -10.73 -16.01
CA ILE A 348 1.19 -9.97 -17.23
C ILE A 348 2.69 -9.72 -17.44
N ARG A 349 3.48 -9.52 -16.37
CA ARG A 349 4.93 -9.29 -16.48
C ARG A 349 5.67 -10.54 -16.95
N GLU A 350 5.39 -11.70 -16.36
CA GLU A 350 6.05 -12.95 -16.74
C GLU A 350 5.81 -13.30 -18.22
N HIS A 351 4.64 -12.95 -18.79
CA HIS A 351 4.40 -12.99 -20.23
C HIS A 351 5.38 -12.13 -21.06
N THR A 352 5.63 -10.91 -20.60
CA THR A 352 6.38 -9.90 -21.38
C THR A 352 7.87 -10.21 -21.49
N ALA A 353 8.40 -11.04 -20.59
CA ALA A 353 9.80 -11.46 -20.61
C ALA A 353 10.14 -12.39 -21.79
N ALA A 354 9.16 -13.18 -22.28
CA ALA A 354 9.40 -14.21 -23.30
C ALA A 354 9.01 -13.82 -24.74
N SER A 355 8.13 -12.84 -24.99
CA SER A 355 7.68 -12.56 -26.38
C SER A 355 7.33 -11.11 -26.76
N ASN A 356 7.39 -10.13 -25.85
CA ASN A 356 6.79 -8.81 -26.13
C ASN A 356 7.72 -7.58 -26.07
N ARG A 357 9.04 -7.76 -26.25
CA ARG A 357 9.95 -6.62 -26.42
C ARG A 357 9.53 -5.76 -27.63
N GLN A 358 9.10 -6.36 -28.74
CA GLN A 358 8.57 -5.64 -29.91
C GLN A 358 7.17 -5.04 -29.70
N TYR A 359 6.32 -5.66 -28.87
CA TYR A 359 4.95 -5.20 -28.59
C TYR A 359 4.91 -3.97 -27.68
N MET A 360 5.71 -3.96 -26.61
CA MET A 360 5.84 -2.80 -25.73
C MET A 360 6.58 -1.65 -26.44
N GLN A 361 7.49 -1.95 -27.37
CA GLN A 361 8.27 -0.97 -28.12
C GLN A 361 7.46 -0.29 -29.24
N ARG A 362 6.76 -1.04 -30.11
CA ARG A 362 5.97 -0.47 -31.24
C ARG A 362 4.83 0.48 -30.82
N ARG A 363 4.21 0.29 -29.66
CA ARG A 363 3.14 1.18 -29.15
C ARG A 363 3.55 2.09 -28.00
N GLY A 364 4.74 1.87 -27.43
CA GLY A 364 5.44 2.89 -26.64
C GLY A 364 5.76 4.12 -27.49
N GLU A 365 6.03 3.91 -28.78
CA GLU A 365 6.26 4.98 -29.78
C GLU A 365 4.98 5.79 -30.10
N GLU A 366 3.81 5.17 -30.20
CA GLU A 366 2.52 5.89 -30.38
C GLU A 366 2.16 6.77 -29.17
N LEU A 367 2.51 6.35 -27.95
CA LEU A 367 2.30 7.16 -26.73
C LEU A 367 3.45 8.12 -26.42
N ALA A 368 4.65 7.89 -26.97
CA ALA A 368 5.72 8.89 -26.95
C ALA A 368 5.27 10.19 -27.63
N GLN A 369 4.38 10.09 -28.64
CA GLN A 369 3.71 11.24 -29.25
C GLN A 369 2.72 11.94 -28.29
N SER A 370 2.19 11.25 -27.28
CA SER A 370 1.37 11.83 -26.19
C SER A 370 2.17 12.30 -24.96
N GLY A 371 3.50 12.21 -25.00
CA GLY A 371 4.39 12.76 -23.97
C GLY A 371 4.46 12.01 -22.63
N GLN A 372 3.76 10.88 -22.44
CA GLN A 372 3.79 10.13 -21.17
C GLN A 372 4.49 8.77 -21.29
N PRO A 373 5.76 8.63 -20.86
CA PRO A 373 6.47 7.36 -20.92
C PRO A 373 5.94 6.33 -19.89
N HIS A 374 6.23 5.04 -20.16
CA HIS A 374 5.99 3.80 -19.42
C HIS A 374 6.37 3.79 -17.90
N ARG A 375 6.72 4.93 -17.30
CA ARG A 375 7.15 5.05 -15.88
C ARG A 375 6.04 4.64 -14.90
N GLY A 376 4.77 4.72 -15.27
CA GLY A 376 3.63 4.34 -14.44
C GLY A 376 3.68 2.90 -13.92
N LEU A 377 3.86 1.92 -14.83
CA LEU A 377 4.00 0.50 -14.44
C LEU A 377 5.23 0.28 -13.55
N ARG A 378 6.35 0.96 -13.83
CA ARG A 378 7.57 0.85 -13.02
C ARG A 378 7.36 1.35 -11.59
N ARG A 379 6.62 2.45 -11.40
CA ARG A 379 6.26 2.96 -10.07
C ARG A 379 5.39 1.98 -9.30
N ALA A 380 4.34 1.48 -9.93
CA ALA A 380 3.47 0.48 -9.33
C ALA A 380 4.23 -0.80 -8.97
N TRP A 381 5.12 -1.25 -9.85
CA TRP A 381 5.99 -2.40 -9.58
C TRP A 381 6.80 -2.23 -8.29
N ILE A 382 7.47 -1.08 -8.15
CA ILE A 382 8.23 -0.77 -6.92
C ILE A 382 7.33 -0.76 -5.69
N MET A 383 6.12 -0.18 -5.79
CA MET A 383 5.18 -0.20 -4.67
C MET A 383 4.80 -1.63 -4.28
N PHE A 384 4.57 -2.50 -5.25
CA PHE A 384 4.14 -3.88 -5.02
C PHE A 384 5.27 -4.72 -4.46
N GLU A 385 6.45 -4.66 -5.10
CA GLU A 385 7.67 -5.34 -4.64
C GLU A 385 8.03 -4.90 -3.22
N LYS A 386 8.02 -3.59 -2.95
CA LYS A 386 8.29 -3.09 -1.60
C LYS A 386 7.24 -3.56 -0.62
N ARG A 387 5.95 -3.56 -0.94
CA ARG A 387 4.91 -4.09 -0.03
C ARG A 387 5.18 -5.55 0.38
N MET A 388 5.72 -6.37 -0.52
CA MET A 388 6.03 -7.78 -0.25
C MET A 388 7.25 -7.95 0.66
N VAL A 389 8.34 -7.22 0.38
CA VAL A 389 9.61 -7.40 1.10
C VAL A 389 9.80 -6.46 2.28
N TRP A 390 8.94 -5.45 2.44
CA TRP A 390 9.14 -4.37 3.41
C TRP A 390 9.18 -4.86 4.86
N LYS A 391 8.31 -5.83 5.20
CA LYS A 391 8.24 -6.40 6.56
C LYS A 391 9.50 -7.19 6.92
N THR A 392 10.11 -7.88 5.95
CA THR A 392 11.26 -8.77 6.18
C THR A 392 12.60 -8.08 5.92
N ARG A 393 12.64 -7.10 5.02
CA ARG A 393 13.85 -6.38 4.60
C ARG A 393 13.58 -4.88 4.46
N PRO A 394 13.39 -4.15 5.57
CA PRO A 394 13.13 -2.71 5.51
C PRO A 394 14.36 -1.95 5.02
N ALA A 395 14.14 -0.97 4.14
CA ALA A 395 15.20 -0.14 3.58
C ALA A 395 15.55 1.04 4.50
N ASN A 396 16.80 1.51 4.47
CA ASN A 396 17.17 2.78 5.10
C ASN A 396 16.76 3.98 4.25
N LEU A 397 16.83 5.19 4.83
CA LEU A 397 16.41 6.42 4.16
C LEU A 397 17.21 6.68 2.88
N ALA A 398 18.52 6.42 2.88
CA ALA A 398 19.36 6.59 1.69
C ALA A 398 18.89 5.72 0.51
N GLN A 399 18.62 4.43 0.75
CA GLN A 399 18.10 3.50 -0.24
C GLN A 399 16.72 3.93 -0.75
N LEU A 400 15.85 4.41 0.14
CA LEU A 400 14.53 4.91 -0.25
C LEU A 400 14.62 6.19 -1.07
N LEU A 401 15.55 7.11 -0.78
CA LEU A 401 15.75 8.32 -1.57
C LEU A 401 16.19 8.00 -2.99
N ILE A 402 17.09 7.03 -3.13
CA ILE A 402 17.56 6.54 -4.44
C ILE A 402 16.39 5.97 -5.28
N VAL A 403 15.50 5.20 -4.67
CA VAL A 403 14.39 4.56 -5.39
C VAL A 403 13.22 5.53 -5.58
N GLY A 404 12.80 6.20 -4.51
CA GLY A 404 11.62 7.04 -4.42
C GLY A 404 11.81 8.44 -5.01
N GLY A 405 12.94 9.09 -4.69
CA GLY A 405 13.21 10.48 -5.02
C GLY A 405 13.27 10.78 -6.53
N HIS A 406 13.73 9.81 -7.32
CA HIS A 406 13.82 9.95 -8.79
C HIS A 406 12.55 9.57 -9.53
N LEU A 407 11.76 8.63 -9.00
CA LEU A 407 10.64 8.07 -9.74
C LEU A 407 9.34 8.76 -9.40
N PHE A 408 9.08 9.00 -8.12
CA PHE A 408 7.84 9.61 -7.67
C PHE A 408 7.97 11.12 -7.65
N MET A 409 6.85 11.82 -7.77
CA MET A 409 6.69 13.26 -7.85
C MET A 409 6.16 13.77 -6.53
N ALA A 410 6.39 15.06 -6.29
CA ALA A 410 5.93 15.75 -5.10
C ALA A 410 5.45 17.14 -5.50
N THR A 411 4.36 17.60 -4.88
CA THR A 411 3.87 18.97 -5.05
C THR A 411 4.74 19.92 -4.24
N ASP A 412 4.92 19.63 -2.95
CA ASP A 412 5.99 20.22 -2.15
C ASP A 412 7.26 19.40 -2.32
N LEU A 413 8.33 20.01 -2.85
CA LEU A 413 9.58 19.29 -3.09
C LEU A 413 10.18 18.70 -1.80
N ARG A 414 9.92 19.27 -0.62
CA ARG A 414 10.38 18.72 0.67
C ARG A 414 9.89 17.29 0.92
N ASP A 415 8.73 16.94 0.37
CA ASP A 415 8.13 15.60 0.49
C ASP A 415 8.95 14.52 -0.20
N LYS A 416 9.86 14.88 -1.12
CA LYS A 416 10.84 13.94 -1.69
C LYS A 416 11.67 13.25 -0.61
N VAL A 417 11.82 13.89 0.54
CA VAL A 417 12.47 13.35 1.73
C VAL A 417 11.41 12.94 2.76
N TYR A 418 10.53 13.85 3.15
CA TYR A 418 9.62 13.65 4.29
C TYR A 418 8.67 12.46 4.10
N ALA A 419 8.22 12.19 2.87
CA ALA A 419 7.37 11.04 2.57
C ALA A 419 8.07 9.69 2.72
N LEU A 420 9.40 9.66 2.84
CA LEU A 420 10.18 8.42 2.95
C LEU A 420 10.66 8.16 4.38
N ILE A 421 10.71 9.18 5.23
CA ILE A 421 11.19 9.07 6.62
C ILE A 421 10.36 8.05 7.40
N GLY A 422 9.03 8.14 7.31
CA GLY A 422 8.15 7.20 8.03
C GLY A 422 8.36 5.74 7.61
N LEU A 423 8.76 5.50 6.36
CA LEU A 423 9.11 4.16 5.89
C LEU A 423 10.49 3.75 6.42
N ALA A 424 11.52 4.55 6.20
CA ALA A 424 12.91 4.19 6.51
C ALA A 424 13.12 3.50 7.87
N LYS A 425 13.89 2.40 7.91
CA LYS A 425 14.21 1.69 9.16
C LYS A 425 14.94 2.56 10.19
N ASP A 426 15.73 3.51 9.70
CA ASP A 426 16.46 4.54 10.44
C ASP A 426 15.75 5.89 10.43
N GLY A 427 14.49 5.94 9.99
CA GLY A 427 13.72 7.17 9.79
C GLY A 427 13.52 7.98 11.06
N GLN A 428 13.38 7.31 12.21
CA GLN A 428 13.16 7.97 13.50
C GLN A 428 14.29 8.95 13.84
N ASP A 429 15.51 8.65 13.42
CA ASP A 429 16.70 9.47 13.65
C ASP A 429 16.65 10.80 12.89
N PHE A 430 15.71 10.96 11.95
CA PHE A 430 15.57 12.16 11.13
C PHE A 430 14.27 12.93 11.40
N MET A 431 13.36 12.39 12.21
CA MET A 431 12.03 12.97 12.41
C MET A 431 12.06 14.37 13.01
N GLN A 432 13.03 14.67 13.89
CA GLN A 432 13.20 15.99 14.48
C GLN A 432 13.58 17.08 13.47
N HIS A 433 14.04 16.69 12.26
CA HIS A 433 14.44 17.61 11.20
C HIS A 433 13.32 17.93 10.20
N VAL A 434 12.12 17.36 10.38
CA VAL A 434 10.95 17.67 9.55
C VAL A 434 10.40 19.05 9.91
N SER A 435 10.26 19.93 8.92
CA SER A 435 9.67 21.25 9.09
C SER A 435 9.02 21.74 7.80
N TYR A 436 7.84 22.35 7.93
CA TYR A 436 7.13 22.98 6.81
C TYR A 436 7.11 24.51 6.93
N GLU A 437 7.81 25.07 7.92
CA GLU A 437 7.95 26.51 8.11
C GLU A 437 8.39 27.19 6.79
N PRO A 438 7.87 28.40 6.48
CA PRO A 438 8.17 29.08 5.22
C PRO A 438 9.67 29.29 4.96
N GLU A 439 10.48 29.44 6.02
CA GLU A 439 11.92 29.64 5.93
C GLU A 439 12.69 28.35 5.60
N GLU A 440 12.09 27.19 5.84
CA GLU A 440 12.67 25.88 5.55
C GLU A 440 12.38 25.49 4.09
N THR A 441 13.24 25.95 3.19
CA THR A 441 13.12 25.67 1.74
C THR A 441 13.52 24.24 1.41
N HIS A 442 13.03 23.71 0.28
CA HIS A 442 13.44 22.39 -0.21
C HIS A 442 14.96 22.26 -0.43
N ILE A 443 15.66 23.34 -0.80
CA ILE A 443 17.12 23.38 -0.93
C ILE A 443 17.79 23.13 0.44
N LYS A 444 17.32 23.79 1.50
CA LYS A 444 17.81 23.58 2.87
C LYS A 444 17.55 22.16 3.32
N VAL A 445 16.34 21.64 3.08
CA VAL A 445 15.98 20.26 3.44
C VAL A 445 16.89 19.26 2.75
N PHE A 446 17.04 19.35 1.42
CA PHE A 446 17.85 18.38 0.69
C PHE A 446 19.33 18.45 1.07
N THR A 447 19.87 19.65 1.26
CA THR A 447 21.28 19.83 1.70
C THR A 447 21.49 19.27 3.10
N LYS A 448 20.58 19.57 4.03
CA LYS A 448 20.63 19.09 5.42
C LYS A 448 20.59 17.56 5.48
N PHE A 449 19.60 16.94 4.82
CA PHE A 449 19.44 15.49 4.84
C PHE A 449 20.57 14.76 4.13
N ALA A 450 21.08 15.30 3.02
CA ALA A 450 22.24 14.71 2.37
C ALA A 450 23.49 14.78 3.28
N GLY A 451 23.70 15.88 4.02
CA GLY A 451 24.74 15.99 5.05
C GLY A 451 24.60 14.94 6.16
N LEU A 452 23.41 14.83 6.76
CA LEU A 452 23.12 13.84 7.81
C LEU A 452 23.34 12.39 7.34
N LEU A 453 23.02 12.09 6.08
CA LEU A 453 23.23 10.75 5.51
C LEU A 453 24.71 10.48 5.20
N ILE A 454 25.48 11.50 4.79
CA ILE A 454 26.94 11.38 4.61
C ILE A 454 27.61 11.11 5.94
N GLU A 455 27.23 11.84 7.01
CA GLU A 455 27.73 11.63 8.36
C GLU A 455 27.46 10.21 8.89
N LYS A 456 26.36 9.60 8.44
CA LYS A 456 26.00 8.20 8.71
C LYS A 456 26.65 7.16 7.78
N GLY A 457 27.57 7.58 6.91
CA GLY A 457 28.32 6.67 6.04
C GLY A 457 27.60 6.27 4.75
N HIS A 458 26.55 6.99 4.32
CA HIS A 458 25.83 6.74 3.07
C HIS A 458 26.29 7.62 1.89
N GLY A 459 27.46 8.26 2.01
CA GLY A 459 27.96 9.21 1.02
C GLY A 459 28.23 8.58 -0.35
N ASP A 460 28.79 7.37 -0.40
CA ASP A 460 29.08 6.63 -1.63
C ASP A 460 27.80 6.34 -2.43
N GLY A 461 26.76 5.87 -1.74
CA GLY A 461 25.45 5.60 -2.30
C GLY A 461 24.83 6.88 -2.85
N LEU A 462 24.81 7.96 -2.07
CA LEU A 462 24.23 9.23 -2.52
C LEU A 462 24.99 9.80 -3.74
N LEU A 463 26.32 9.79 -3.74
CA LEU A 463 27.15 10.30 -4.84
C LEU A 463 26.98 9.50 -6.13
N ARG A 464 26.83 8.17 -6.04
CA ARG A 464 26.53 7.32 -7.21
C ARG A 464 25.25 7.76 -7.93
N TYR A 465 24.29 8.33 -7.21
CA TYR A 465 23.01 8.81 -7.75
C TYR A 465 22.91 10.33 -7.89
N ALA A 466 23.88 11.08 -7.37
CA ALA A 466 23.95 12.54 -7.51
C ALA A 466 24.12 13.02 -8.97
N GLY A 467 24.48 12.09 -9.87
CA GLY A 467 24.50 12.29 -11.31
C GLY A 467 25.70 13.11 -11.79
N ILE A 468 26.52 12.51 -12.66
CA ILE A 468 27.64 13.19 -13.34
C ILE A 468 27.17 13.89 -14.64
N SER A 469 25.89 13.83 -15.00
CA SER A 469 25.39 14.33 -16.29
C SER A 469 24.52 15.57 -16.13
N GLY A 470 24.78 16.59 -16.95
CA GLY A 470 24.01 17.83 -17.07
C GLY A 470 22.58 17.64 -17.57
N SER A 471 21.76 16.93 -16.80
CA SER A 471 20.33 16.79 -17.07
C SER A 471 19.62 18.11 -16.78
N ALA A 472 18.81 18.59 -17.73
CA ALA A 472 17.97 19.79 -17.64
C ALA A 472 16.96 19.81 -16.46
N GLU A 473 16.91 18.77 -15.63
CA GLU A 473 15.98 18.58 -14.50
C GLU A 473 16.62 18.84 -13.12
N ARG A 474 17.88 19.29 -13.06
CA ARG A 474 18.57 19.61 -11.80
C ARG A 474 18.17 21.01 -11.33
N VAL A 475 17.80 21.14 -10.04
CA VAL A 475 17.56 22.44 -9.41
C VAL A 475 18.87 23.22 -9.39
N GLN A 476 18.89 24.40 -10.02
CA GLN A 476 20.11 25.18 -10.26
C GLN A 476 20.85 25.54 -8.94
N ASP A 477 20.09 25.75 -7.86
CA ASP A 477 20.62 26.14 -6.56
C ASP A 477 21.02 24.97 -5.64
N LEU A 478 20.87 23.71 -6.09
CA LEU A 478 21.29 22.55 -5.30
C LEU A 478 22.78 22.24 -5.48
N PRO A 479 23.52 21.95 -4.39
CA PRO A 479 24.88 21.42 -4.49
C PRO A 479 24.95 20.14 -5.35
N SER A 480 26.06 19.92 -6.04
CA SER A 480 26.23 18.81 -7.02
C SER A 480 26.21 17.42 -6.45
N TRP A 481 26.35 17.29 -5.15
CA TRP A 481 26.35 16.03 -4.43
C TRP A 481 24.97 15.67 -3.86
N VAL A 482 23.94 16.52 -4.05
CA VAL A 482 22.58 16.27 -3.56
C VAL A 482 21.77 15.49 -4.61
N PRO A 483 21.33 14.25 -4.33
CA PRO A 483 20.76 13.36 -5.34
C PRO A 483 19.24 13.51 -5.51
N VAL A 484 18.73 14.74 -5.63
CA VAL A 484 17.30 14.99 -5.83
C VAL A 484 17.05 15.79 -7.11
N ARG A 485 16.15 15.27 -7.96
CA ARG A 485 15.69 15.96 -9.19
C ARG A 485 14.35 16.65 -8.94
N ALA A 486 14.18 17.84 -9.51
CA ALA A 486 12.90 18.51 -9.54
C ALA A 486 12.01 17.85 -10.60
N LEU A 487 11.14 16.94 -10.16
CA LEU A 487 10.01 16.48 -10.95
C LEU A 487 8.75 17.05 -10.30
N THR A 488 8.34 18.23 -10.76
CA THR A 488 7.12 18.91 -10.31
C THR A 488 5.93 18.48 -11.17
N GLY A 489 4.76 18.33 -10.55
CA GLY A 489 3.51 17.96 -11.25
C GLY A 489 2.99 19.03 -12.22
N CYS A 490 3.43 20.28 -12.07
CA CYS A 490 2.93 21.41 -12.86
C CYS A 490 3.49 21.52 -14.28
N ALA A 491 4.53 20.76 -14.66
CA ALA A 491 5.16 20.89 -15.98
C ALA A 491 4.29 20.39 -17.17
N LEU A 492 3.01 20.06 -16.95
CA LEU A 492 2.04 19.71 -17.99
C LEU A 492 0.96 20.79 -18.20
N LEU A 493 1.00 21.91 -17.48
CA LEU A 493 0.14 23.06 -17.72
C LEU A 493 0.98 24.24 -18.22
N GLY A 494 1.21 24.22 -19.54
CA GLY A 494 1.49 25.37 -20.40
C GLY A 494 2.46 26.44 -19.91
N GLU A 495 3.65 26.45 -20.50
CA GLU A 495 4.22 27.72 -20.97
C GLU A 495 4.37 27.62 -22.49
N SER A 496 3.91 28.69 -23.14
CA SER A 496 3.82 28.94 -24.59
C SER A 496 5.11 28.80 -25.36
#